data_AF-A0A9P7GFY3-F1
#
_entry.id   AF-A0A9P7GFY3-F1
#
_cell.length_a   1.000
_cell.length_b   1.000
_cell.length_c   1.000
_cell.angle_alpha   90.00
_cell.angle_beta   90.00
_cell.angle_gamma   90.00
#
_symmetry.space_group_name_H-M   'P 1'
#
loop_
_entity.id
_entity.type
_entity.pdbx_description
1 polymer ?
#
loop_
_entity_poly.entity_id
_entity_poly.type
_entity_poly.pdbx_seq_one_letter_code
_entity_poly.pdbx_strand_id
1 'polypeptide(L)'
;MVLCVSNITWITGGYADDGTSLEPRPELVLTDGWYLIRAQVDAPLARAVKRGILRIGRKLGVAGAYVRISVNPGTSGELMNNNQLSSEKKDPAEPLEAFHSVKLIISGNSTHLAPWHAKLGFSPGPCISTLHSLTPDGGIVAAMDVVVVKAHPIAYIAFSLDENGVQTREGPMNASEEAAAHERWKKRWEIEMSKLRIEFEKKWNRYEGYLQRLERRAGVDEFRPSQDGSNFPLDVIENIYDELEDPAQAKTVLADLGKFECGSLARYIRNRLEKEKERAGDDLANEVKHVCPPRNVRNFRIIVVQDARTQRRSGHRKALLNVWDVLNLSFSEGTSPGSFEIGQRFMASTKLISASDPDFVSLGHELEANSPKLVDGP
;
A
#
# COMPACT_ATOMS: atom_id res chain seq x y z
N MET A 1 -25.89 -10.43 -2.78
CA MET A 1 -26.66 -11.61 -2.31
C MET A 1 -27.88 -11.14 -1.56
N VAL A 2 -28.92 -11.96 -1.48
CA VAL A 2 -30.13 -11.70 -0.69
C VAL A 2 -30.20 -12.68 0.46
N LEU A 3 -30.26 -12.19 1.68
CA LEU A 3 -30.34 -12.99 2.91
C LEU A 3 -31.59 -12.62 3.70
N CYS A 4 -32.15 -13.56 4.45
CA CYS A 4 -33.28 -13.32 5.35
C CYS A 4 -32.79 -13.22 6.80
N VAL A 5 -33.34 -12.29 7.58
CA VAL A 5 -33.10 -12.22 9.02
C VAL A 5 -33.87 -13.36 9.70
N SER A 6 -33.16 -14.35 10.20
CA SER A 6 -33.71 -15.50 10.94
C SER A 6 -33.86 -15.19 12.44
N ASN A 7 -32.86 -14.51 13.03
CA ASN A 7 -32.88 -14.15 14.44
C ASN A 7 -32.14 -12.81 14.68
N ILE A 8 -32.41 -12.17 15.82
CA ILE A 8 -31.72 -10.97 16.29
C ILE A 8 -31.34 -11.22 17.75
N THR A 9 -30.04 -11.30 18.00
CA THR A 9 -29.47 -11.39 19.35
C THR A 9 -28.95 -10.02 19.77
N TRP A 10 -28.90 -9.76 21.07
CA TRP A 10 -28.32 -8.52 21.60
C TRP A 10 -27.09 -8.90 22.40
N ILE A 11 -25.93 -8.37 22.00
CA ILE A 11 -24.72 -8.49 22.78
C ILE A 11 -24.80 -7.44 23.88
N THR A 12 -24.89 -7.91 25.13
CA THR A 12 -24.98 -7.05 26.30
C THR A 12 -23.76 -6.14 26.37
N GLY A 13 -24.01 -4.85 26.57
CA GLY A 13 -22.98 -3.84 26.73
C GLY A 13 -22.03 -4.17 27.87
N GLY A 14 -20.75 -4.36 27.57
CA GLY A 14 -19.70 -4.39 28.57
C GLY A 14 -19.25 -2.98 28.98
N TYR A 15 -18.17 -2.90 29.74
CA TYR A 15 -17.44 -1.65 29.95
C TYR A 15 -16.20 -1.68 29.04
N ALA A 16 -15.90 -0.58 28.35
CA ALA A 16 -14.58 -0.40 27.74
C ALA A 16 -13.51 -0.31 28.84
N ASP A 17 -12.23 -0.51 28.50
CA ASP A 17 -11.11 -0.35 29.46
C ASP A 17 -11.10 1.04 30.13
N ASP A 18 -11.67 2.04 29.45
CA ASP A 18 -11.82 3.42 29.94
C ASP A 18 -13.05 3.62 30.85
N GLY A 19 -13.73 2.55 31.27
CA GLY A 19 -14.92 2.59 32.15
C GLY A 19 -16.21 3.07 31.47
N THR A 20 -16.19 3.32 30.16
CA THR A 20 -17.37 3.74 29.40
C THR A 20 -18.32 2.56 29.16
N SER A 21 -19.61 2.74 29.46
CA SER A 21 -20.63 1.74 29.15
C SER A 21 -20.75 1.57 27.64
N LEU A 22 -20.48 0.37 27.13
CA LEU A 22 -20.71 0.01 25.74
C LEU A 22 -22.21 -0.15 25.54
N GLU A 23 -22.81 0.56 24.59
CA GLU A 23 -24.21 0.32 24.27
C GLU A 23 -24.41 -1.12 23.75
N PRO A 24 -25.53 -1.78 24.11
CA PRO A 24 -25.85 -3.09 23.56
C PRO A 24 -26.00 -2.99 22.03
N ARG A 25 -25.29 -3.87 21.32
CA ARG A 25 -25.30 -3.92 19.86
C ARG A 25 -26.07 -5.15 19.39
N PRO A 26 -26.99 -5.01 18.44
CA PRO A 26 -27.66 -6.17 17.87
C PRO A 26 -26.67 -6.95 17.01
N GLU A 27 -26.79 -8.27 17.03
CA GLU A 27 -26.16 -9.21 16.11
C GLU A 27 -27.28 -9.93 15.37
N LEU A 28 -27.13 -10.07 14.05
CA LEU A 28 -28.15 -10.72 13.23
C LEU A 28 -27.77 -12.18 13.00
N VAL A 29 -28.76 -13.05 12.90
CA VAL A 29 -28.59 -14.37 12.27
C VAL A 29 -29.27 -14.30 10.91
N LEU A 30 -28.50 -14.53 9.85
CA LEU A 30 -28.95 -14.46 8.47
C LEU A 30 -29.01 -15.85 7.84
N THR A 31 -29.93 -16.05 6.90
CA THR A 31 -30.05 -17.29 6.13
C THR A 31 -30.24 -17.03 4.65
N ASP A 32 -29.68 -17.90 3.83
CA ASP A 32 -29.92 -18.00 2.38
C ASP A 32 -31.03 -19.02 2.05
N GLY A 33 -31.66 -19.62 3.06
CA GLY A 33 -32.66 -20.68 2.93
C GLY A 33 -32.11 -22.09 3.14
N TRP A 34 -30.78 -22.26 3.18
CA TRP A 34 -30.12 -23.54 3.39
C TRP A 34 -29.33 -23.55 4.70
N TYR A 35 -28.56 -22.50 4.95
CA TYR A 35 -27.68 -22.38 6.11
C TYR A 35 -27.93 -21.10 6.91
N LEU A 36 -27.38 -21.06 8.12
CA LEU A 36 -27.41 -19.90 9.01
C LEU A 36 -26.00 -19.35 9.17
N ILE A 37 -25.88 -18.03 9.28
CA ILE A 37 -24.62 -17.36 9.60
C ILE A 37 -24.88 -16.18 10.53
N ARG A 38 -24.01 -15.98 11.52
CA ARG A 38 -24.05 -14.77 12.35
C ARG A 38 -23.49 -13.60 11.57
N ALA A 39 -24.13 -12.44 11.69
CA ALA A 39 -23.70 -11.23 11.02
C ALA A 39 -23.54 -10.07 12.00
N GLN A 40 -22.37 -9.45 11.95
CA GLN A 40 -22.08 -8.22 12.67
C GLN A 40 -22.54 -7.03 11.84
N VAL A 41 -23.21 -6.10 12.52
CA VAL A 41 -23.77 -4.89 11.90
C VAL A 41 -23.06 -3.63 12.39
N ASP A 42 -23.10 -2.59 11.57
CA ASP A 42 -22.64 -1.25 11.91
C ASP A 42 -23.75 -0.39 12.55
N ALA A 43 -23.41 0.86 12.88
CA ALA A 43 -24.30 1.75 13.62
C ALA A 43 -25.63 2.06 12.88
N PRO A 44 -25.68 2.32 11.55
CA PRO A 44 -26.93 2.50 10.84
C PRO A 44 -27.84 1.27 10.87
N LEU A 45 -27.28 0.08 10.68
CA LEU A 45 -28.06 -1.16 10.74
C LEU A 45 -28.55 -1.44 12.17
N ALA A 46 -27.73 -1.17 13.19
CA ALA A 46 -28.16 -1.25 14.59
C ALA A 46 -29.32 -0.28 14.89
N ARG A 47 -29.27 0.96 14.38
CA ARG A 47 -30.39 1.90 14.48
C ARG A 47 -31.63 1.39 13.75
N ALA A 48 -31.48 0.75 12.59
CA ALA A 48 -32.61 0.18 11.84
C ALA A 48 -33.27 -0.97 12.60
N VAL A 49 -32.51 -1.78 13.34
CA VAL A 49 -33.03 -2.81 14.26
C VAL A 49 -33.76 -2.15 15.44
N LYS A 50 -33.12 -1.19 16.13
CA LYS A 50 -33.73 -0.46 17.26
C LYS A 50 -35.06 0.21 16.87
N ARG A 51 -35.18 0.71 15.63
CA ARG A 51 -36.40 1.34 15.08
C ARG A 51 -37.45 0.33 14.57
N GLY A 52 -37.18 -0.97 14.59
CA GLY A 52 -38.09 -2.01 14.08
C GLY A 52 -38.24 -2.05 12.54
N ILE A 53 -37.40 -1.30 11.83
CA ILE A 53 -37.35 -1.33 10.35
C ILE A 53 -36.76 -2.66 9.91
N LEU A 54 -35.64 -3.04 10.51
CA LEU A 54 -35.01 -4.34 10.36
C LEU A 54 -35.49 -5.28 11.47
N ARG A 55 -36.12 -6.39 11.10
CA ARG A 55 -36.72 -7.37 12.01
C ARG A 55 -36.69 -8.77 11.40
N ILE A 56 -36.94 -9.79 12.23
CA ILE A 56 -37.02 -11.19 11.80
C ILE A 56 -38.00 -11.33 10.62
N GLY A 57 -37.62 -12.14 9.63
CA GLY A 57 -38.35 -12.37 8.38
C GLY A 57 -38.09 -11.33 7.28
N ARG A 58 -37.34 -10.25 7.54
CA ARG A 58 -36.97 -9.28 6.49
C ARG A 58 -35.85 -9.83 5.61
N LYS A 59 -35.98 -9.61 4.30
CA LYS A 59 -34.95 -9.90 3.31
C LYS A 59 -34.05 -8.68 3.11
N LEU A 60 -32.75 -8.91 3.03
CA LEU A 60 -31.70 -7.91 2.86
C LEU A 60 -30.92 -8.22 1.59
N GLY A 61 -30.79 -7.22 0.72
CA GLY A 61 -29.79 -7.23 -0.33
C GLY A 61 -28.47 -6.71 0.24
N VAL A 62 -27.44 -7.54 0.21
CA VAL A 62 -26.10 -7.26 0.76
C VAL A 62 -25.06 -7.30 -0.36
N ALA A 63 -24.19 -6.29 -0.39
CA ALA A 63 -23.01 -6.22 -1.24
C ALA A 63 -21.75 -5.92 -0.41
N GLY A 64 -20.57 -6.32 -0.90
CA GLY A 64 -19.30 -6.02 -0.24
C GLY A 64 -19.11 -6.64 1.15
N ALA A 65 -19.92 -7.62 1.53
CA ALA A 65 -19.76 -8.33 2.79
C ALA A 65 -18.49 -9.18 2.77
N TYR A 66 -17.84 -9.26 3.93
CA TYR A 66 -16.66 -10.09 4.13
C TYR A 66 -16.77 -10.88 5.41
N VAL A 67 -15.93 -11.90 5.53
CA VAL A 67 -15.98 -12.85 6.62
C VAL A 67 -14.87 -12.55 7.62
N ARG A 68 -15.18 -12.58 8.91
CA ARG A 68 -14.21 -12.44 10.00
C ARG A 68 -14.29 -13.64 10.93
N ILE A 69 -13.15 -14.22 11.27
CA ILE A 69 -13.05 -15.27 12.28
C ILE A 69 -13.32 -14.63 13.66
N SER A 70 -14.24 -15.23 14.40
CA SER A 70 -14.57 -14.86 15.76
C SER A 70 -13.81 -15.79 16.70
N VAL A 71 -12.73 -15.28 17.29
CA VAL A 71 -12.07 -15.98 18.40
C VAL A 71 -13.00 -15.93 19.62
N ASN A 72 -13.34 -17.09 20.17
CA ASN A 72 -14.08 -17.15 21.42
C ASN A 72 -13.16 -16.65 22.55
N PRO A 73 -13.59 -15.70 23.40
CA PRO A 73 -12.77 -15.21 24.52
C PRO A 73 -12.55 -16.24 25.65
N GLY A 74 -12.91 -17.52 25.43
CA GLY A 74 -12.74 -18.62 26.39
C GLY A 74 -11.55 -19.53 26.12
N THR A 75 -10.83 -19.36 25.01
CA THR A 75 -9.63 -20.16 24.68
C THR A 75 -8.39 -19.35 25.02
N SER A 76 -8.01 -19.41 26.30
CA SER A 76 -6.70 -19.07 26.88
C SER A 76 -5.76 -18.13 26.08
N GLY A 77 -5.68 -16.88 26.52
CA GLY A 77 -4.40 -16.37 27.01
C GLY A 77 -3.48 -15.58 26.08
N GLU A 78 -3.93 -15.06 24.94
CA GLU A 78 -3.12 -14.07 24.19
C GLU A 78 -3.96 -12.83 23.85
N LEU A 79 -3.60 -11.70 24.48
CA LEU A 79 -3.99 -10.36 24.05
C LEU A 79 -3.39 -10.11 22.66
N MET A 80 -4.06 -10.59 21.62
CA MET A 80 -3.68 -10.26 20.26
C MET A 80 -4.43 -9.00 19.84
N ASN A 81 -3.65 -7.93 19.68
CA ASN A 81 -4.00 -6.65 19.09
C ASN A 81 -5.02 -6.77 17.93
N ASN A 82 -5.99 -5.86 17.92
CA ASN A 82 -7.15 -5.86 17.02
C ASN A 82 -6.81 -5.75 15.52
N ASN A 83 -5.52 -5.51 15.20
CA ASN A 83 -4.96 -5.28 13.87
C ASN A 83 -4.21 -6.49 13.28
N GLN A 84 -4.07 -7.61 14.01
CA GLN A 84 -3.27 -8.76 13.55
C GLN A 84 -4.12 -10.01 13.26
N LEU A 85 -5.39 -9.81 12.90
CA LEU A 85 -6.31 -10.91 12.54
C LEU A 85 -6.43 -11.14 11.01
N SER A 86 -5.50 -10.61 10.22
CA SER A 86 -5.51 -10.76 8.75
C SER A 86 -4.66 -11.93 8.22
N SER A 87 -3.90 -12.61 9.09
CA SER A 87 -2.90 -13.61 8.68
C SER A 87 -3.11 -15.02 9.23
N GLU A 88 -4.21 -15.29 9.94
CA GLU A 88 -4.62 -16.68 10.22
C GLU A 88 -5.20 -17.29 8.95
N LYS A 89 -4.67 -18.47 8.56
CA LYS A 89 -5.08 -19.23 7.39
C LYS A 89 -6.61 -19.27 7.28
N LYS A 90 -7.13 -18.79 6.15
CA LYS A 90 -8.53 -19.00 5.73
C LYS A 90 -8.71 -20.45 5.30
N ASP A 91 -8.66 -21.37 6.24
CA ASP A 91 -8.97 -22.76 5.93
C ASP A 91 -10.49 -22.88 5.65
N PRO A 92 -10.88 -23.67 4.64
CA PRO A 92 -12.28 -23.90 4.35
C PRO A 92 -12.96 -24.54 5.56
N ALA A 93 -14.01 -23.91 6.07
CA ALA A 93 -14.80 -24.42 7.18
C ALA A 93 -16.12 -24.99 6.67
N GLU A 94 -16.57 -26.10 7.26
CA GLU A 94 -17.90 -26.62 6.99
C GLU A 94 -18.97 -25.63 7.50
N PRO A 95 -20.05 -25.35 6.75
CA PRO A 95 -21.02 -24.29 7.10
C PRO A 95 -21.62 -24.41 8.52
N LEU A 96 -21.79 -25.63 9.03
CA LEU A 96 -22.36 -25.86 10.37
C LEU A 96 -21.34 -25.51 11.48
N GLU A 97 -20.07 -25.84 11.27
CA GLU A 97 -18.99 -25.48 12.19
C GLU A 97 -18.71 -23.96 12.15
N ALA A 98 -18.80 -23.37 10.95
CA ALA A 98 -18.59 -21.94 10.71
C ALA A 98 -19.58 -21.05 11.48
N PHE A 99 -20.78 -21.54 11.81
CA PHE A 99 -21.79 -20.74 12.53
C PHE A 99 -21.30 -20.22 13.89
N HIS A 100 -20.38 -20.95 14.54
CA HIS A 100 -19.87 -20.61 15.86
C HIS A 100 -18.50 -19.92 15.83
N SER A 101 -17.72 -20.11 14.76
CA SER A 101 -16.35 -19.61 14.64
C SER A 101 -16.23 -18.38 13.74
N VAL A 102 -17.28 -18.03 12.99
CA VAL A 102 -17.20 -17.03 11.93
C VAL A 102 -18.40 -16.08 11.96
N LYS A 103 -18.13 -14.80 11.65
CA LYS A 103 -19.15 -13.77 11.47
C LYS A 103 -19.06 -13.12 10.10
N LEU A 104 -20.21 -12.91 9.48
CA LEU A 104 -20.35 -12.10 8.28
C LEU A 104 -20.39 -10.62 8.68
N ILE A 105 -19.46 -9.83 8.17
CA ILE A 105 -19.46 -8.39 8.38
C ILE A 105 -20.26 -7.73 7.25
N ILE A 106 -21.33 -7.01 7.62
CA ILE A 106 -22.17 -6.27 6.68
C ILE A 106 -22.16 -4.77 7.02
N SER A 107 -22.15 -3.94 5.97
CA SER A 107 -22.17 -2.48 6.11
C SER A 107 -23.52 -1.91 5.67
N GLY A 108 -24.04 -0.94 6.40
CA GLY A 108 -25.31 -0.26 6.14
C GLY A 108 -25.33 0.46 4.79
N ASN A 109 -24.22 1.10 4.41
CA ASN A 109 -24.08 1.73 3.10
C ASN A 109 -24.03 0.73 1.94
N SER A 110 -23.96 -0.57 2.22
CA SER A 110 -23.96 -1.66 1.23
C SER A 110 -25.08 -2.68 1.46
N THR A 111 -26.05 -2.34 2.30
CA THR A 111 -27.18 -3.22 2.67
C THR A 111 -28.50 -2.49 2.50
N HIS A 112 -29.44 -3.11 1.78
CA HIS A 112 -30.77 -2.55 1.52
C HIS A 112 -31.85 -3.58 1.82
N LEU A 113 -33.07 -3.12 2.10
CA LEU A 113 -34.22 -4.04 2.19
C LEU A 113 -34.54 -4.59 0.80
N ALA A 114 -34.59 -5.92 0.69
CA ALA A 114 -34.99 -6.60 -0.54
C ALA A 114 -36.52 -6.74 -0.61
N PRO A 115 -37.11 -6.81 -1.82
CA PRO A 115 -38.51 -7.15 -1.99
C PRO A 115 -38.88 -8.46 -1.29
N TRP A 116 -40.14 -8.58 -0.83
CA TRP A 116 -40.60 -9.77 -0.11
C TRP A 116 -40.46 -11.06 -0.94
N HIS A 117 -40.64 -10.96 -2.26
CA HIS A 117 -40.54 -12.07 -3.21
C HIS A 117 -39.11 -12.32 -3.72
N ALA A 118 -38.11 -11.54 -3.27
CA ALA A 118 -36.73 -11.73 -3.72
C ALA A 118 -36.23 -13.14 -3.36
N LYS A 119 -35.60 -13.83 -4.33
CA LYS A 119 -35.00 -15.14 -4.12
C LYS A 119 -33.79 -15.00 -3.19
N LEU A 120 -33.68 -15.87 -2.19
CA LEU A 120 -32.52 -15.91 -1.30
C LEU A 120 -31.29 -16.48 -2.01
N GLY A 121 -30.10 -16.13 -1.51
CA GLY A 121 -28.82 -16.53 -2.06
C GLY A 121 -28.22 -15.48 -3.01
N PHE A 122 -27.39 -15.91 -3.96
CA PHE A 122 -26.74 -14.99 -4.89
C PHE A 122 -27.76 -14.34 -5.84
N SER A 123 -27.56 -13.04 -6.08
CA SER A 123 -28.40 -12.20 -6.92
C SER A 123 -27.56 -11.57 -8.03
N PRO A 124 -28.11 -11.37 -9.23
CA PRO A 124 -27.39 -10.68 -10.30
C PRO A 124 -27.18 -9.20 -9.93
N GLY A 125 -25.92 -8.77 -10.00
CA GLY A 125 -25.51 -7.39 -9.74
C GLY A 125 -25.41 -7.00 -8.25
N PRO A 126 -24.53 -6.03 -7.92
CA PRO A 126 -24.43 -5.50 -6.57
C PRO A 126 -25.66 -4.65 -6.22
N CYS A 127 -25.96 -4.53 -4.93
CA CYS A 127 -26.90 -3.52 -4.46
C CYS A 127 -26.26 -2.15 -4.64
N ILE A 128 -26.88 -1.31 -5.47
CA ILE A 128 -26.34 0.01 -5.82
C ILE A 128 -26.87 1.04 -4.85
N SER A 129 -25.95 1.68 -4.15
CA SER A 129 -26.25 2.73 -3.18
C SER A 129 -26.36 4.08 -3.86
N THR A 130 -27.17 4.95 -3.27
CA THR A 130 -27.39 6.33 -3.73
C THR A 130 -26.84 7.29 -2.70
N LEU A 131 -26.41 8.48 -3.11
CA LEU A 131 -25.94 9.54 -2.21
C LEU A 131 -26.98 9.91 -1.15
N HIS A 132 -28.25 9.70 -1.45
CA HIS A 132 -29.31 9.92 -0.48
C HIS A 132 -29.30 8.89 0.68
N SER A 133 -28.96 7.64 0.38
CA SER A 133 -28.96 6.54 1.37
C SER A 133 -27.71 6.47 2.24
N LEU A 134 -26.64 7.18 1.88
CA LEU A 134 -25.36 7.10 2.59
C LEU A 134 -25.42 7.75 3.97
N THR A 135 -24.76 7.11 4.91
CA THR A 135 -24.48 7.66 6.23
C THR A 135 -22.98 7.59 6.53
N PRO A 136 -22.39 8.61 7.20
CA PRO A 136 -20.95 8.64 7.49
C PRO A 136 -20.46 7.43 8.30
N ASP A 137 -21.30 6.90 9.17
CA ASP A 137 -21.00 5.75 10.04
C ASP A 137 -21.49 4.41 9.46
N GLY A 138 -21.88 4.37 8.18
CA GLY A 138 -22.43 3.19 7.50
C GLY A 138 -21.42 2.32 6.77
N GLY A 139 -20.14 2.45 7.12
CA GLY A 139 -19.06 1.68 6.53
C GLY A 139 -18.92 1.90 5.02
N ILE A 140 -18.39 0.88 4.37
CA ILE A 140 -17.99 0.93 2.95
C ILE A 140 -19.22 0.98 2.05
N VAL A 141 -19.12 1.74 0.95
CA VAL A 141 -20.06 1.67 -0.18
C VAL A 141 -19.52 0.72 -1.24
N ALA A 142 -20.19 -0.41 -1.45
CA ALA A 142 -19.73 -1.47 -2.34
C ALA A 142 -19.87 -1.10 -3.82
N ALA A 143 -20.96 -0.41 -4.18
CA ALA A 143 -21.22 0.04 -5.54
C ALA A 143 -22.10 1.30 -5.54
N MET A 144 -21.73 2.27 -6.38
CA MET A 144 -22.51 3.46 -6.68
C MET A 144 -22.50 3.73 -8.19
N ASP A 145 -23.62 4.24 -8.69
CA ASP A 145 -23.78 4.60 -10.09
C ASP A 145 -23.89 6.12 -10.18
N VAL A 146 -22.84 6.75 -10.71
CA VAL A 146 -22.63 8.19 -10.59
C VAL A 146 -22.34 8.84 -11.94
N VAL A 147 -22.67 10.12 -12.06
CA VAL A 147 -22.33 10.98 -13.20
C VAL A 147 -21.41 12.10 -12.74
N VAL A 148 -20.35 12.35 -13.49
CA VAL A 148 -19.41 13.46 -13.23
C VAL A 148 -20.08 14.78 -13.57
N VAL A 149 -20.13 15.68 -12.58
CA VAL A 149 -20.67 17.04 -12.72
C VAL A 149 -19.55 18.05 -12.94
N LYS A 150 -18.40 17.83 -12.31
CA LYS A 150 -17.22 18.71 -12.40
C LYS A 150 -15.96 17.91 -12.08
N ALA A 151 -14.87 18.19 -12.77
CA ALA A 151 -13.56 17.62 -12.46
C ALA A 151 -12.57 18.75 -12.13
N HIS A 152 -12.01 18.76 -10.91
CA HIS A 152 -10.97 19.73 -10.53
C HIS A 152 -9.63 19.38 -11.17
N PRO A 153 -8.63 20.30 -11.23
CA PRO A 153 -7.28 19.95 -11.68
C PRO A 153 -6.65 18.83 -10.84
N ILE A 154 -5.69 18.11 -11.43
CA ILE A 154 -4.90 17.10 -10.73
C ILE A 154 -4.00 17.80 -9.70
N ALA A 155 -3.92 17.24 -8.50
CA ALA A 155 -3.06 17.71 -7.43
C ALA A 155 -2.09 16.60 -6.99
N TYR A 156 -0.97 16.99 -6.40
CA TYR A 156 0.12 16.11 -6.00
C TYR A 156 0.40 16.28 -4.50
N ILE A 157 0.70 15.17 -3.84
CA ILE A 157 1.09 15.12 -2.43
C ILE A 157 2.36 14.30 -2.32
N ALA A 158 3.38 14.88 -1.71
CA ALA A 158 4.63 14.20 -1.44
C ALA A 158 4.62 13.67 0.00
N PHE A 159 5.14 12.46 0.17
CA PHE A 159 5.33 11.80 1.44
C PHE A 159 6.84 11.69 1.71
N SER A 160 7.25 12.13 2.88
CA SER A 160 8.62 11.99 3.39
C SER A 160 8.58 11.25 4.72
N LEU A 161 9.68 10.56 5.05
CA LEU A 161 9.88 9.97 6.37
C LEU A 161 10.83 10.87 7.13
N ASP A 162 10.41 11.31 8.30
CA ASP A 162 11.29 12.01 9.24
C ASP A 162 12.28 11.03 9.88
N GLU A 163 13.32 11.53 10.53
CA GLU A 163 14.34 10.73 11.23
C GLU A 163 13.74 9.75 12.26
N ASN A 164 12.56 10.09 12.80
CA ASN A 164 11.80 9.27 13.76
C ASN A 164 10.86 8.24 13.10
N GLY A 165 10.91 8.08 11.77
CA GLY A 165 10.04 7.18 11.01
C GLY A 165 8.58 7.65 10.88
N VAL A 166 8.29 8.90 11.25
CA VAL A 166 6.96 9.51 11.08
C VAL A 166 6.82 9.98 9.64
N GLN A 167 5.73 9.61 8.98
CA GLN A 167 5.45 10.08 7.62
C GLN A 167 4.92 11.52 7.65
N THR A 168 5.66 12.44 7.05
CA THR A 168 5.26 13.81 6.82
C THR A 168 4.64 13.96 5.43
N ARG A 169 3.62 14.84 5.34
CA ARG A 169 2.85 15.09 4.13
C ARG A 169 3.08 16.53 3.67
N GLU A 170 3.56 16.69 2.44
CA GLU A 170 3.74 17.98 1.77
C GLU A 170 2.71 18.15 0.63
N GLY A 171 2.09 19.33 0.55
CA GLY A 171 1.05 19.65 -0.45
C GLY A 171 -0.35 19.83 0.17
N PRO A 172 -1.41 19.89 -0.66
CA PRO A 172 -1.46 19.58 -2.08
C PRO A 172 -0.79 20.64 -2.97
N MET A 173 0.02 20.18 -3.93
CA MET A 173 0.69 20.99 -4.95
C MET A 173 -0.03 20.88 -6.30
N ASN A 174 0.02 21.93 -7.10
CA ASN A 174 -0.39 21.84 -8.51
C ASN A 174 0.72 21.22 -9.39
N ALA A 175 0.41 20.97 -10.67
CA ALA A 175 1.36 20.35 -11.60
C ALA A 175 2.65 21.16 -11.81
N SER A 176 2.57 22.50 -11.80
CA SER A 176 3.74 23.36 -11.99
C SER A 176 4.65 23.36 -10.76
N GLU A 177 4.06 23.36 -9.57
CA GLU A 177 4.78 23.30 -8.30
C GLU A 177 5.48 21.96 -8.12
N GLU A 178 4.81 20.85 -8.42
CA GLU A 178 5.45 19.52 -8.37
C GLU A 178 6.56 19.39 -9.42
N ALA A 179 6.38 19.92 -10.63
CA ALA A 179 7.45 19.94 -11.63
C ALA A 179 8.67 20.73 -11.15
N ALA A 180 8.45 21.88 -10.50
CA ALA A 180 9.54 22.67 -9.90
C ALA A 180 10.21 21.95 -8.71
N ALA A 181 9.44 21.24 -7.88
CA ALA A 181 9.96 20.46 -6.77
C ALA A 181 10.78 19.25 -7.26
N HIS A 182 10.30 18.57 -8.29
CA HIS A 182 11.01 17.48 -8.95
C HIS A 182 12.32 17.95 -9.57
N GLU A 183 12.33 19.09 -10.26
CA GLU A 183 13.54 19.65 -10.85
C GLU A 183 14.59 20.06 -9.79
N ARG A 184 14.15 20.61 -8.65
CA ARG A 184 15.04 20.90 -7.51
C ARG A 184 15.64 19.61 -6.94
N TRP A 185 14.84 18.57 -6.78
CA TRP A 185 15.31 17.26 -6.33
C TRP A 185 16.31 16.66 -7.34
N LYS A 186 15.99 16.69 -8.63
CA LYS A 186 16.85 16.18 -9.71
C LYS A 186 18.20 16.88 -9.73
N LYS A 187 18.24 18.21 -9.62
CA LYS A 187 19.49 18.97 -9.53
C LYS A 187 20.34 18.58 -8.32
N ARG A 188 19.72 18.41 -7.15
CA ARG A 188 20.44 17.93 -5.96
C ARG A 188 20.97 16.52 -6.19
N TRP A 189 20.17 15.63 -6.74
CA TRP A 189 20.55 14.26 -7.05
C TRP A 189 21.72 14.19 -8.03
N GLU A 190 21.71 14.99 -9.10
CA GLU A 190 22.81 15.08 -10.06
C GLU A 190 24.11 15.57 -9.40
N ILE A 191 24.03 16.59 -8.54
CA ILE A 191 25.18 17.10 -7.78
C ILE A 191 25.74 16.03 -6.85
N GLU A 192 24.91 15.39 -6.02
CA GLU A 192 25.37 14.38 -5.06
C GLU A 192 25.90 13.14 -5.76
N MET A 193 25.25 12.70 -6.84
CA MET A 193 25.78 11.62 -7.68
C MET A 193 27.15 11.98 -8.25
N SER A 194 27.34 13.20 -8.75
CA SER A 194 28.63 13.61 -9.31
C SER A 194 29.74 13.61 -8.27
N LYS A 195 29.46 14.05 -7.03
CA LYS A 195 30.40 14.02 -5.91
C LYS A 195 30.80 12.60 -5.55
N LEU A 196 29.82 11.70 -5.39
CA LEU A 196 30.09 10.29 -5.09
C LEU A 196 30.90 9.63 -6.20
N ARG A 197 30.57 9.88 -7.48
CA ARG A 197 31.39 9.38 -8.61
C ARG A 197 32.85 9.83 -8.51
N ILE A 198 33.08 11.10 -8.19
CA ILE A 198 34.44 11.64 -8.01
C ILE A 198 35.16 10.97 -6.83
N GLU A 199 34.45 10.68 -5.73
CA GLU A 199 35.02 9.99 -4.56
C GLU A 199 35.42 8.55 -4.87
N PHE A 200 34.54 7.79 -5.53
CA PHE A 200 34.84 6.44 -6.00
C PHE A 200 36.02 6.43 -6.99
N GLU A 201 36.03 7.36 -7.94
CA GLU A 201 37.12 7.49 -8.92
C GLU A 201 38.46 7.85 -8.24
N LYS A 202 38.45 8.73 -7.24
CA LYS A 202 39.65 9.03 -6.43
C LYS A 202 40.14 7.81 -5.66
N LYS A 203 39.23 7.02 -5.09
CA LYS A 203 39.56 5.75 -4.40
C LYS A 203 40.21 4.78 -5.40
N TRP A 204 39.59 4.54 -6.55
CA TRP A 204 40.14 3.63 -7.55
C TRP A 204 41.48 4.08 -8.09
N ASN A 205 41.65 5.36 -8.44
CA ASN A 205 42.94 5.88 -8.89
C ASN A 205 44.04 5.75 -7.83
N ARG A 206 43.69 5.86 -6.54
CA ARG A 206 44.63 5.61 -5.43
C ARG A 206 45.09 4.16 -5.41
N TYR A 207 44.15 3.22 -5.44
CA TYR A 207 44.47 1.79 -5.43
C TYR A 207 45.17 1.31 -6.71
N GLU A 208 44.84 1.89 -7.86
CA GLU A 208 45.57 1.67 -9.13
C GLU A 208 47.03 2.14 -8.99
N GLY A 209 47.26 3.29 -8.35
CA GLY A 209 48.59 3.78 -8.04
C GLY A 209 49.35 2.93 -7.00
N TYR A 210 48.65 2.22 -6.11
CA TYR A 210 49.27 1.22 -5.22
C TYR A 210 49.63 -0.04 -6.00
N LEU A 211 48.72 -0.53 -6.81
CA LEU A 211 48.88 -1.71 -7.67
C LEU A 211 50.10 -1.56 -8.59
N GLN A 212 50.25 -0.43 -9.29
CA GLN A 212 51.42 -0.16 -10.13
C GLN A 212 52.75 -0.16 -9.35
N ARG A 213 52.75 0.31 -8.10
CA ARG A 213 53.96 0.31 -7.25
C ARG A 213 54.32 -1.10 -6.79
N LEU A 214 53.31 -1.87 -6.40
CA LEU A 214 53.47 -3.26 -5.95
C LEU A 214 53.95 -4.16 -7.10
N GLU A 215 53.39 -4.01 -8.30
CA GLU A 215 53.81 -4.77 -9.49
C GLU A 215 55.25 -4.49 -9.89
N ARG A 216 55.67 -3.21 -9.87
CA ARG A 216 57.07 -2.83 -10.14
C ARG A 216 58.03 -3.47 -9.15
N ARG A 217 57.66 -3.58 -7.87
CA ARG A 217 58.50 -4.16 -6.81
C ARG A 217 58.50 -5.69 -6.83
N ALA A 218 57.40 -6.31 -7.22
CA ALA A 218 57.28 -7.76 -7.35
C ALA A 218 58.07 -8.32 -8.55
N GLY A 219 58.23 -7.53 -9.62
CA GLY A 219 58.95 -7.91 -10.82
C GLY A 219 58.08 -8.74 -11.79
N VAL A 220 57.98 -8.29 -13.05
CA VAL A 220 57.05 -8.82 -14.06
C VAL A 220 57.34 -10.27 -14.46
N ASP A 221 58.60 -10.71 -14.42
CA ASP A 221 59.03 -12.03 -14.91
C ASP A 221 59.26 -13.09 -13.80
N GLU A 222 59.42 -12.69 -12.53
CA GLU A 222 59.74 -13.60 -11.42
C GLU A 222 58.51 -14.04 -10.60
N PHE A 223 57.46 -13.21 -10.55
CA PHE A 223 56.23 -13.56 -9.84
C PHE A 223 55.30 -14.40 -10.72
N ARG A 224 55.55 -15.70 -10.79
CA ARG A 224 54.59 -16.68 -11.30
C ARG A 224 53.85 -17.27 -10.10
N PRO A 225 52.56 -16.93 -9.88
CA PRO A 225 51.78 -17.64 -8.88
C PRO A 225 51.73 -19.11 -9.33
N SER A 226 52.51 -19.93 -8.65
CA SER A 226 52.50 -21.38 -8.76
C SER A 226 51.07 -21.88 -8.72
N GLN A 227 50.70 -22.81 -9.63
CA GLN A 227 49.47 -23.60 -9.49
C GLN A 227 49.48 -24.41 -8.18
N ASP A 228 50.65 -24.56 -7.53
CA ASP A 228 50.85 -25.25 -6.26
C ASP A 228 51.14 -24.26 -5.12
N GLY A 229 50.09 -23.88 -4.39
CA GLY A 229 50.06 -24.04 -2.93
C GLY A 229 50.66 -22.98 -1.98
N SER A 230 51.56 -22.08 -2.38
CA SER A 230 52.01 -21.01 -1.46
C SER A 230 51.07 -19.80 -1.48
N ASN A 231 49.80 -20.00 -1.13
CA ASN A 231 48.91 -18.88 -0.84
C ASN A 231 49.47 -18.16 0.39
N PHE A 232 49.95 -16.94 0.21
CA PHE A 232 50.15 -16.03 1.33
C PHE A 232 48.80 -15.95 2.10
N PRO A 233 48.80 -16.06 3.45
CA PRO A 233 47.56 -16.19 4.21
C PRO A 233 46.60 -15.04 3.90
N LEU A 234 45.35 -15.37 3.54
CA LEU A 234 44.37 -14.40 3.04
C LEU A 234 44.03 -13.34 4.09
N ASP A 235 43.95 -13.75 5.36
CA ASP A 235 43.77 -12.91 6.54
C ASP A 235 44.88 -11.86 6.68
N VAL A 236 46.13 -12.23 6.41
CA VAL A 236 47.26 -11.28 6.44
C VAL A 236 47.16 -10.29 5.28
N ILE A 237 46.76 -10.74 4.08
CA ILE A 237 46.54 -9.85 2.93
C ILE A 237 45.39 -8.87 3.19
N GLU A 238 44.30 -9.35 3.80
CA GLU A 238 43.14 -8.54 4.14
C GLU A 238 43.48 -7.45 5.16
N ASN A 239 44.21 -7.80 6.22
CA ASN A 239 44.70 -6.82 7.20
C ASN A 239 45.58 -5.74 6.52
N ILE A 240 46.51 -6.16 5.67
CA ILE A 240 47.37 -5.21 4.92
C ILE A 240 46.51 -4.35 3.99
N TYR A 241 45.49 -4.91 3.34
CA TYR A 241 44.59 -4.16 2.46
C TYR A 241 43.78 -3.09 3.22
N ASP A 242 43.31 -3.40 4.43
CA ASP A 242 42.58 -2.46 5.28
C ASP A 242 43.49 -1.32 5.74
N GLU A 243 44.76 -1.60 6.06
CA GLU A 243 45.76 -0.57 6.38
C GLU A 243 46.03 0.40 5.20
N LEU A 244 45.74 0.00 3.95
CA LEU A 244 45.88 0.88 2.77
C LEU A 244 44.76 1.92 2.62
N GLU A 245 43.68 1.81 3.39
CA GLU A 245 42.56 2.75 3.34
C GLU A 245 43.01 4.16 3.75
N ASP A 246 43.87 4.26 4.78
CA ASP A 246 44.53 5.50 5.20
C ASP A 246 45.80 5.77 4.37
N PRO A 247 45.83 6.84 3.55
CA PRO A 247 46.98 7.15 2.71
C PRO A 247 48.26 7.50 3.49
N ALA A 248 48.15 7.89 4.78
CA ALA A 248 49.32 8.15 5.62
C ALA A 248 50.05 6.84 5.98
N GLN A 249 49.28 5.81 6.35
CA GLN A 249 49.80 4.50 6.74
C GLN A 249 50.24 3.69 5.53
N ALA A 250 49.50 3.80 4.41
CA ALA A 250 49.79 3.07 3.19
C ALA A 250 51.23 3.24 2.69
N LYS A 251 51.85 4.42 2.87
CA LYS A 251 53.25 4.64 2.43
C LYS A 251 54.25 3.78 3.21
N THR A 252 54.07 3.69 4.53
CA THR A 252 54.95 2.92 5.42
C THR A 252 54.75 1.43 5.17
N VAL A 253 53.49 0.98 5.14
CA VAL A 253 53.12 -0.42 4.88
C VAL A 253 53.68 -0.89 3.54
N LEU A 254 53.48 -0.13 2.47
CA LEU A 254 54.01 -0.48 1.14
C LEU A 254 55.55 -0.48 1.06
N ALA A 255 56.24 0.24 1.95
CA ALA A 255 57.70 0.28 2.02
C ALA A 255 58.26 -0.98 2.70
N ASP A 256 57.57 -1.50 3.70
CA ASP A 256 58.06 -2.61 4.54
C ASP A 256 57.81 -4.00 3.93
N LEU A 257 56.92 -4.11 2.93
CA LEU A 257 56.57 -5.39 2.29
C LEU A 257 57.73 -6.06 1.51
N GLY A 258 57.82 -7.38 1.64
CA GLY A 258 58.68 -8.23 0.82
C GLY A 258 58.19 -8.37 -0.63
N LYS A 259 59.05 -8.86 -1.54
CA LYS A 259 58.70 -9.01 -2.97
C LYS A 259 57.50 -9.93 -3.22
N PHE A 260 57.45 -11.07 -2.52
CA PHE A 260 56.38 -12.07 -2.65
C PHE A 260 55.03 -11.56 -2.12
N GLU A 261 55.08 -10.80 -1.03
CA GLU A 261 53.93 -10.12 -0.42
C GLU A 261 53.35 -9.07 -1.38
N CYS A 262 54.23 -8.30 -2.03
CA CYS A 262 53.83 -7.31 -3.02
C CYS A 262 53.06 -7.95 -4.19
N GLY A 263 53.54 -9.08 -4.71
CA GLY A 263 52.86 -9.80 -5.82
C GLY A 263 51.50 -10.38 -5.40
N SER A 264 51.43 -10.95 -4.19
CA SER A 264 50.20 -11.51 -3.64
C SER A 264 49.13 -10.43 -3.38
N LEU A 265 49.54 -9.30 -2.78
CA LEU A 265 48.69 -8.14 -2.52
C LEU A 265 48.25 -7.44 -3.81
N ALA A 266 49.13 -7.29 -4.81
CA ALA A 266 48.75 -6.72 -6.11
C ALA A 266 47.65 -7.54 -6.80
N ARG A 267 47.76 -8.87 -6.78
CA ARG A 267 46.70 -9.76 -7.30
C ARG A 267 45.40 -9.60 -6.53
N TYR A 268 45.45 -9.52 -5.20
CA TYR A 268 44.28 -9.31 -4.36
C TYR A 268 43.59 -7.97 -4.68
N ILE A 269 44.35 -6.87 -4.71
CA ILE A 269 43.86 -5.52 -5.03
C ILE A 269 43.24 -5.49 -6.43
N ARG A 270 43.87 -6.11 -7.43
CA ARG A 270 43.32 -6.17 -8.80
C ARG A 270 41.94 -6.83 -8.83
N ASN A 271 41.84 -8.03 -8.25
CA ASN A 271 40.59 -8.79 -8.20
C ASN A 271 39.51 -8.04 -7.38
N ARG A 272 39.92 -7.32 -6.32
CA ARG A 272 38.99 -6.53 -5.50
C ARG A 272 38.49 -5.30 -6.25
N LEU A 273 39.38 -4.56 -6.92
CA LEU A 273 39.03 -3.41 -7.74
C LEU A 273 38.12 -3.78 -8.90
N GLU A 274 38.36 -4.92 -9.56
CA GLU A 274 37.50 -5.41 -10.63
C GLU A 274 36.08 -5.66 -10.11
N LYS A 275 35.93 -6.37 -8.99
CA LYS A 275 34.64 -6.60 -8.32
C LYS A 275 33.98 -5.31 -7.84
N GLU A 276 34.74 -4.36 -7.30
CA GLU A 276 34.20 -3.05 -6.90
C GLU A 276 33.71 -2.25 -8.11
N LYS A 277 34.45 -2.27 -9.23
CA LYS A 277 34.03 -1.60 -10.47
C LYS A 277 32.78 -2.23 -11.09
N GLU A 278 32.65 -3.56 -11.03
CA GLU A 278 31.45 -4.28 -11.44
C GLU A 278 30.22 -3.88 -10.61
N ARG A 279 30.40 -3.70 -9.29
CA ARG A 279 29.32 -3.33 -8.35
C ARG A 279 29.10 -1.83 -8.21
N ALA A 280 29.97 -1.01 -8.79
CA ALA A 280 29.97 0.44 -8.60
C ALA A 280 28.63 1.11 -8.96
N GLY A 281 27.92 0.58 -9.96
CA GLY A 281 26.61 1.08 -10.33
C GLY A 281 25.59 0.92 -9.19
N ASP A 282 25.57 -0.25 -8.56
CA ASP A 282 24.66 -0.59 -7.47
C ASP A 282 25.05 0.13 -6.17
N ASP A 283 26.35 0.17 -5.85
CA ASP A 283 26.87 0.86 -4.68
C ASP A 283 26.56 2.36 -4.77
N LEU A 284 26.83 2.99 -5.93
CA LEU A 284 26.48 4.38 -6.16
C LEU A 284 24.96 4.62 -6.07
N ALA A 285 24.15 3.72 -6.63
CA ALA A 285 22.70 3.84 -6.55
C ALA A 285 22.19 3.73 -5.11
N ASN A 286 22.85 2.94 -4.26
CA ASN A 286 22.49 2.78 -2.86
C ASN A 286 22.95 3.99 -2.02
N GLU A 287 24.18 4.45 -2.19
CA GLU A 287 24.70 5.65 -1.50
C GLU A 287 23.87 6.89 -1.83
N VAL A 288 23.53 7.08 -3.11
CA VAL A 288 22.69 8.22 -3.53
C VAL A 288 21.29 8.14 -2.92
N LYS A 289 20.71 6.95 -2.67
CA LYS A 289 19.41 6.84 -1.99
C LYS A 289 19.47 7.31 -0.53
N HIS A 290 20.61 7.13 0.14
CA HIS A 290 20.79 7.60 1.51
C HIS A 290 20.94 9.12 1.57
N VAL A 291 21.72 9.70 0.65
CA VAL A 291 21.98 11.15 0.61
C VAL A 291 20.80 11.93 -0.01
N CYS A 292 20.20 11.38 -1.06
CA CYS A 292 19.12 11.99 -1.84
C CYS A 292 18.01 10.96 -2.11
N PRO A 293 17.16 10.67 -1.10
CA PRO A 293 16.13 9.65 -1.23
C PRO A 293 15.14 9.99 -2.37
N PRO A 294 14.60 8.96 -3.06
CA PRO A 294 13.61 9.17 -4.09
C PRO A 294 12.35 9.81 -3.51
N ARG A 295 11.74 10.74 -4.24
CA ARG A 295 10.48 11.36 -3.84
C ARG A 295 9.34 10.34 -3.93
N ASN A 296 8.60 10.16 -2.84
CA ASN A 296 7.36 9.39 -2.84
C ASN A 296 6.18 10.35 -3.06
N VAL A 297 5.74 10.50 -4.30
CA VAL A 297 4.66 11.45 -4.67
C VAL A 297 3.46 10.67 -5.17
N ARG A 298 2.29 10.94 -4.60
CA ARG A 298 1.01 10.47 -5.13
C ARG A 298 0.24 11.63 -5.73
N ASN A 299 -0.47 11.35 -6.79
CA ASN A 299 -1.33 12.28 -7.49
C ASN A 299 -2.79 11.91 -7.24
N PHE A 300 -3.67 12.90 -7.16
CA PHE A 300 -5.09 12.69 -6.98
C PHE A 300 -5.90 13.75 -7.70
N ARG A 301 -7.18 13.46 -7.91
CA ARG A 301 -8.13 14.39 -8.48
C ARG A 301 -9.42 14.35 -7.69
N ILE A 302 -9.94 15.52 -7.38
CA ILE A 302 -11.27 15.66 -6.78
C ILE A 302 -12.28 15.82 -7.92
N ILE A 303 -13.27 14.95 -7.97
CA ILE A 303 -14.39 15.07 -8.91
C ILE A 303 -15.70 15.25 -8.13
N VAL A 304 -16.55 16.13 -8.64
CA VAL A 304 -17.91 16.32 -8.12
C VAL A 304 -18.82 15.38 -8.89
N VAL A 305 -19.55 14.54 -8.17
CA VAL A 305 -20.45 13.53 -8.75
C VAL A 305 -21.87 13.67 -8.22
N GLN A 306 -22.83 13.15 -8.97
CA GLN A 306 -24.23 13.01 -8.57
C GLN A 306 -24.76 11.60 -8.90
N ASP A 307 -25.86 11.19 -8.27
CA ASP A 307 -26.49 9.91 -8.56
C ASP A 307 -26.96 9.84 -10.03
N ALA A 308 -26.55 8.79 -10.75
CA ALA A 308 -27.07 8.51 -12.10
C ALA A 308 -28.50 7.96 -12.05
N ARG A 309 -28.87 7.31 -10.94
CA ARG A 309 -30.16 6.63 -10.74
C ARG A 309 -31.14 7.52 -9.98
N THR A 310 -31.86 8.37 -10.71
CA THR A 310 -32.78 9.37 -10.13
C THR A 310 -34.26 8.95 -10.15
N GLN A 311 -34.58 7.74 -10.57
CA GLN A 311 -35.98 7.28 -10.74
C GLN A 311 -36.78 7.26 -9.42
N ARG A 312 -36.13 6.98 -8.28
CA ARG A 312 -36.79 6.89 -6.97
C ARG A 312 -36.70 8.18 -6.14
N ARG A 313 -35.63 8.95 -6.31
CA ARG A 313 -35.34 10.19 -5.59
C ARG A 313 -34.56 11.14 -6.51
N SER A 314 -34.76 12.44 -6.34
CA SER A 314 -34.06 13.44 -7.15
C SER A 314 -32.56 13.44 -6.88
N GLY A 315 -31.76 13.55 -7.94
CA GLY A 315 -30.29 13.55 -7.90
C GLY A 315 -29.67 14.89 -7.49
N HIS A 316 -30.32 15.69 -6.65
CA HIS A 316 -29.84 17.02 -6.29
C HIS A 316 -28.60 17.00 -5.39
N ARG A 317 -28.36 15.87 -4.69
CA ARG A 317 -27.17 15.71 -3.86
C ARG A 317 -25.94 15.54 -4.74
N LYS A 318 -24.91 16.33 -4.42
CA LYS A 318 -23.58 16.22 -5.01
C LYS A 318 -22.62 15.69 -3.95
N ALA A 319 -21.62 14.94 -4.38
CA ALA A 319 -20.55 14.44 -3.53
C ALA A 319 -19.19 14.73 -4.14
N LEU A 320 -18.18 14.84 -3.28
CA LEU A 320 -16.78 14.93 -3.68
C LEU A 320 -16.18 13.53 -3.61
N LEU A 321 -15.67 13.06 -4.75
CA LEU A 321 -14.94 11.81 -4.84
C LEU A 321 -13.46 12.13 -5.01
N ASN A 322 -12.65 11.66 -4.07
CA ASN A 322 -11.21 11.75 -4.11
C ASN A 322 -10.64 10.53 -4.81
N VAL A 323 -10.17 10.73 -6.05
CA VAL A 323 -9.59 9.69 -6.89
C VAL A 323 -8.07 9.75 -6.79
N TRP A 324 -7.47 8.79 -6.10
CA TRP A 324 -6.02 8.65 -5.99
C TRP A 324 -5.41 7.92 -7.20
N ASP A 325 -4.12 8.19 -7.42
CA ASP A 325 -3.29 7.67 -8.52
C ASP A 325 -3.94 7.86 -9.90
N VAL A 326 -4.58 9.01 -10.07
CA VAL A 326 -5.46 9.32 -11.19
C VAL A 326 -4.80 9.21 -12.57
N LEU A 327 -3.49 9.48 -12.65
CA LEU A 327 -2.68 9.36 -13.87
C LEU A 327 -2.48 7.90 -14.33
N ASN A 328 -2.78 6.91 -13.48
CA ASN A 328 -2.79 5.50 -13.89
C ASN A 328 -4.12 5.08 -14.52
N LEU A 329 -5.14 5.96 -14.48
CA LEU A 329 -6.46 5.68 -15.00
C LEU A 329 -6.61 6.23 -16.41
N SER A 330 -6.99 5.37 -17.34
CA SER A 330 -7.42 5.76 -18.69
C SER A 330 -8.74 5.06 -19.00
N PHE A 331 -9.71 5.82 -19.50
CA PHE A 331 -11.09 5.33 -19.69
C PHE A 331 -11.50 5.22 -21.15
N SER A 332 -10.81 5.91 -22.06
CA SER A 332 -11.08 5.91 -23.50
C SER A 332 -9.79 6.02 -24.29
N GLU A 333 -9.74 5.41 -25.46
CA GLU A 333 -8.59 5.52 -26.35
C GLU A 333 -8.40 6.97 -26.80
N GLY A 334 -7.20 7.51 -26.57
CA GLY A 334 -6.81 8.87 -26.99
C GLY A 334 -7.05 9.99 -25.96
N THR A 335 -7.62 9.71 -24.79
CA THR A 335 -7.71 10.72 -23.71
C THR A 335 -6.45 10.74 -22.84
N SER A 336 -6.09 11.93 -22.33
CA SER A 336 -4.98 12.05 -21.39
C SER A 336 -5.28 11.25 -20.11
N PRO A 337 -4.31 10.53 -19.54
CA PRO A 337 -4.53 9.79 -18.30
C PRO A 337 -5.07 10.69 -17.19
N GLY A 338 -6.02 10.17 -16.41
CA GLY A 338 -6.68 10.89 -15.34
C GLY A 338 -7.68 11.95 -15.77
N SER A 339 -8.05 11.99 -17.05
CA SER A 339 -9.14 12.83 -17.55
C SER A 339 -10.51 12.29 -17.13
N PHE A 340 -11.38 13.21 -16.71
CA PHE A 340 -12.79 12.95 -16.42
C PHE A 340 -13.60 14.00 -17.15
N GLU A 341 -14.57 13.56 -17.95
CA GLU A 341 -15.42 14.45 -18.71
C GLU A 341 -16.73 14.73 -17.96
N ILE A 342 -17.24 15.95 -18.09
CA ILE A 342 -18.54 16.31 -17.51
C ILE A 342 -19.63 15.52 -18.25
N GLY A 343 -20.52 14.88 -17.51
CA GLY A 343 -21.57 14.00 -18.04
C GLY A 343 -21.16 12.53 -18.16
N GLN A 344 -19.88 12.21 -17.99
CA GLN A 344 -19.41 10.82 -18.02
C GLN A 344 -19.99 10.04 -16.84
N ARG A 345 -20.50 8.84 -17.12
CA ARG A 345 -21.13 7.96 -16.14
C ARG A 345 -20.18 6.84 -15.73
N PHE A 346 -20.09 6.59 -14.43
CA PHE A 346 -19.24 5.56 -13.86
C PHE A 346 -20.02 4.68 -12.89
N MET A 347 -19.74 3.38 -12.95
CA MET A 347 -20.03 2.46 -11.86
C MET A 347 -18.83 2.46 -10.92
N ALA A 348 -18.91 3.23 -9.84
CA ALA A 348 -17.88 3.22 -8.81
C ALA A 348 -18.06 1.99 -7.92
N SER A 349 -17.16 1.01 -8.04
CA SER A 349 -17.11 -0.18 -7.20
C SER A 349 -15.82 -0.20 -6.38
N THR A 350 -15.92 -0.67 -5.14
CA THR A 350 -14.82 -0.89 -4.16
C THR A 350 -14.65 0.24 -3.12
N LYS A 351 -14.24 -0.14 -1.89
CA LYS A 351 -13.83 0.62 -0.67
C LYS A 351 -14.10 2.15 -0.57
N LEU A 352 -15.23 2.66 -1.05
CA LEU A 352 -15.60 4.06 -0.80
C LEU A 352 -15.92 4.25 0.69
N ILE A 353 -15.14 5.09 1.36
CA ILE A 353 -15.39 5.49 2.75
C ILE A 353 -16.13 6.82 2.75
N SER A 354 -17.33 6.85 3.32
CA SER A 354 -18.10 8.07 3.52
C SER A 354 -17.56 8.84 4.72
N ALA A 355 -17.00 10.02 4.50
CA ALA A 355 -16.67 10.98 5.56
C ALA A 355 -17.66 12.17 5.52
N SER A 356 -18.06 12.66 6.69
CA SER A 356 -18.93 13.83 6.82
C SER A 356 -18.11 15.13 6.84
N ASP A 357 -18.28 15.94 5.80
CA ASP A 357 -18.16 17.40 5.87
C ASP A 357 -19.59 17.99 5.91
N PRO A 358 -19.85 19.11 6.61
CA PRO A 358 -21.22 19.65 6.74
C PRO A 358 -21.85 20.06 5.40
N ASP A 359 -21.04 20.28 4.36
CA ASP A 359 -21.49 20.66 3.02
C ASP A 359 -21.29 19.56 1.95
N PHE A 360 -20.50 18.51 2.22
CA PHE A 360 -20.13 17.48 1.24
C PHE A 360 -19.95 16.09 1.86
N VAL A 361 -20.46 15.05 1.17
CA VAL A 361 -20.04 13.66 1.43
C VAL A 361 -18.72 13.44 0.71
N SER A 362 -17.64 13.23 1.46
CA SER A 362 -16.34 12.86 0.92
C SER A 362 -16.28 11.34 0.80
N LEU A 363 -16.10 10.82 -0.41
CA LEU A 363 -15.82 9.41 -0.67
C LEU A 363 -14.33 9.27 -1.00
N GLY A 364 -13.57 8.60 -0.14
CA GLY A 364 -12.16 8.28 -0.40
C GLY A 364 -12.04 6.95 -1.15
N HIS A 365 -11.20 6.87 -2.18
CA HIS A 365 -10.90 5.61 -2.88
C HIS A 365 -9.40 5.45 -3.23
N GLU A 366 -8.79 4.32 -2.86
CA GLU A 366 -7.57 3.80 -3.47
C GLU A 366 -7.97 2.88 -4.64
N LEU A 367 -7.94 3.40 -5.88
CA LEU A 367 -8.26 2.58 -7.06
C LEU A 367 -7.03 1.71 -7.37
N GLU A 368 -7.03 0.47 -6.92
CA GLU A 368 -6.20 -0.56 -7.58
C GLU A 368 -6.80 -0.84 -8.95
N ALA A 369 -5.96 -0.70 -9.99
CA ALA A 369 -6.34 -0.84 -11.38
C ALA A 369 -6.89 -2.25 -11.67
N ASN A 370 -8.21 -2.38 -11.66
CA ASN A 370 -8.90 -3.41 -12.41
C ASN A 370 -9.66 -2.73 -13.54
N SER A 371 -9.22 -3.03 -14.75
CA SER A 371 -9.76 -2.56 -16.02
C SER A 371 -11.30 -2.60 -16.03
N PRO A 372 -11.99 -1.54 -16.49
CA PRO A 372 -13.41 -1.63 -16.72
C PRO A 372 -13.66 -2.59 -17.88
N LYS A 373 -14.31 -3.73 -17.61
CA LYS A 373 -14.99 -4.48 -18.67
C LYS A 373 -16.12 -3.59 -19.17
N LEU A 374 -15.94 -3.02 -20.37
CA LEU A 374 -17.02 -2.50 -21.19
C LEU A 374 -18.09 -3.60 -21.27
N VAL A 375 -19.25 -3.35 -20.66
CA VAL A 375 -20.43 -4.17 -20.89
C VAL A 375 -21.12 -3.52 -22.08
N ASP A 376 -20.77 -3.97 -23.28
CA ASP A 376 -21.59 -3.77 -24.46
C ASP A 376 -22.90 -4.55 -24.22
N GLY A 377 -24.01 -3.82 -24.15
CA GLY A 377 -25.34 -4.42 -24.17
C GLY A 377 -25.84 -4.57 -25.61
N PRO A 378 -26.76 -5.50 -25.88
CA PRO A 378 -27.74 -5.32 -26.94
C PRO A 378 -28.81 -4.29 -26.56
#